data_AF-A0A7C6Y2F3-F1
#
_entry.id   AF-A0A7C6Y2F3-F1
#
_cell.length_a   1.000
_cell.length_b   1.000
_cell.length_c   1.000
_cell.angle_alpha   90.00
_cell.angle_beta   90.00
_cell.angle_gamma   90.00
#
_symmetry.space_group_name_H-M   'P 1'
#
loop_
_entity.id
_entity.type
_entity.pdbx_description
1 polymer ?
#
loop_
_entity_poly.entity_id
_entity_poly.type
_entity_poly.pdbx_seq_one_letter_code
_entity_poly.pdbx_strand_id
1 'polypeptide(L)' 'MIYAIGTDLVELERIKTIGLERFKQKILSPEEVKEYDDIIHENRKLTYLAGRFAAKESLFKCFK' A
#
# COMPACT_ATOMS: atom_id res chain seq x y z
N MET A 1 -8.43 -25.21 -8.43
CA MET A 1 -8.47 -24.48 -9.72
C MET A 1 -8.21 -23.01 -9.41
N ILE A 2 -7.30 -22.35 -10.14
CA ILE A 2 -7.06 -20.91 -9.97
C ILE A 2 -8.18 -20.14 -10.67
N TYR A 3 -8.81 -19.19 -9.97
CA TYR A 3 -9.93 -18.40 -10.51
C TYR A 3 -9.46 -17.22 -11.37
N ALA A 4 -8.49 -16.45 -10.85
CA ALA A 4 -7.92 -15.29 -11.54
C ALA A 4 -6.53 -14.98 -10.97
N ILE A 5 -5.78 -14.14 -11.71
CA ILE A 5 -4.49 -13.59 -11.28
C ILE A 5 -4.49 -12.08 -11.46
N GLY A 6 -3.75 -11.38 -10.61
CA GLY A 6 -3.63 -9.93 -10.63
C GLY A 6 -2.23 -9.53 -10.20
N THR A 7 -1.71 -8.48 -10.82
CA THR A 7 -0.37 -7.96 -10.54
C THR A 7 -0.37 -6.45 -10.57
N ASP A 8 0.47 -5.85 -9.74
CA ASP A 8 0.68 -4.41 -9.69
C ASP A 8 2.13 -4.08 -9.36
N LEU A 9 2.62 -2.99 -9.93
CA LEU A 9 3.96 -2.45 -9.69
C LEU A 9 3.80 -0.98 -9.29
N VAL A 10 4.46 -0.63 -8.19
CA VAL A 10 4.41 0.73 -7.65
C VAL A 10 5.81 1.32 -7.57
N GLU A 11 5.95 2.56 -8.02
CA GLU A 11 7.15 3.37 -7.83
C GLU A 11 7.10 4.08 -6.47
N LEU A 12 8.13 3.88 -5.64
CA LEU A 12 8.20 4.47 -4.30
C LEU A 12 8.24 6.00 -4.33
N GLU A 13 8.94 6.59 -5.29
CA GLU A 13 9.07 8.04 -5.40
C GLU A 13 7.71 8.73 -5.67
N ARG A 14 6.83 8.05 -6.44
CA ARG A 14 5.45 8.48 -6.64
C ARG A 14 4.68 8.54 -5.33
N ILE A 15 4.80 7.50 -4.49
CA ILE A 15 4.13 7.46 -3.18
C ILE A 15 4.68 8.56 -2.25
N LYS A 16 6.00 8.75 -2.27
CA LYS A 16 6.66 9.79 -1.47
C LYS A 16 6.17 11.19 -1.85
N THR A 17 6.02 11.46 -3.15
CA THR A 17 5.55 12.76 -3.68
C THR A 17 4.11 13.07 -3.29
N ILE A 18 3.24 12.05 -3.16
CA ILE A 18 1.84 12.23 -2.71
C ILE A 18 1.76 12.64 -1.23
N GLY A 19 2.75 12.25 -0.43
CA GLY A 19 2.83 12.48 1.01
C GLY A 19 2.19 11.35 1.81
N LEU A 20 3.00 10.70 2.67
CA LEU A 20 2.62 9.45 3.32
C LEU A 20 1.44 9.60 4.29
N GLU A 21 1.41 10.67 5.11
CA GLU A 21 0.35 10.87 6.11
C GLU A 21 -1.03 11.10 5.50
N ARG A 22 -1.10 11.79 4.36
CA ARG A 22 -2.35 11.98 3.63
C ARG A 22 -2.77 10.68 2.92
N PHE A 23 -1.79 9.93 2.41
CA PHE A 23 -2.05 8.76 1.60
C PHE A 23 -2.40 7.52 2.44
N LYS A 24 -1.83 7.38 3.65
CA LYS A 24 -2.12 6.26 4.55
C LYS A 24 -3.60 6.13 4.87
N GLN A 25 -4.30 7.24 5.10
CA GLN A 25 -5.73 7.24 5.43
C GLN A 25 -6.63 6.79 4.27
N LYS A 26 -6.13 6.83 3.02
CA LYS A 26 -6.88 6.37 1.84
C LYS A 26 -6.68 4.89 1.54
N ILE A 27 -5.52 4.36 1.88
CA ILE A 27 -5.09 3.02 1.45
C ILE A 27 -5.18 2.02 2.60
N LEU A 28 -4.82 2.41 3.82
CA LEU A 28 -4.71 1.50 4.96
C LEU A 28 -6.06 1.33 5.67
N SER A 29 -6.32 0.12 6.16
CA SER A 29 -7.40 -0.13 7.12
C SER A 29 -7.05 0.45 8.50
N PRO A 30 -8.02 0.59 9.42
CA PRO A 30 -7.75 1.08 10.77
C PRO A 30 -6.66 0.28 11.51
N GLU A 31 -6.59 -1.03 11.29
CA GLU A 31 -5.58 -1.93 11.88
C GLU A 31 -4.21 -1.69 11.26
N GLU A 32 -4.14 -1.58 9.92
CA GLU A 32 -2.90 -1.31 9.21
C GLU A 32 -2.34 0.09 9.53
N VAL A 33 -3.20 1.07 9.85
CA VAL A 33 -2.78 2.40 10.33
C VAL A 33 -2.06 2.29 11.66
N LYS A 34 -2.53 1.45 12.59
CA LYS A 34 -1.85 1.23 13.88
C LYS A 34 -0.45 0.64 13.65
N GLU A 35 -0.36 -0.41 12.82
CA GLU A 35 0.93 -1.00 12.44
C GLU A 35 1.86 0.03 11.78
N TYR A 36 1.33 0.87 10.90
CA TYR A 36 2.10 1.91 10.23
C TYR A 36 2.60 2.98 11.21
N ASP A 37 1.79 3.37 12.19
CA ASP A 37 2.13 4.39 13.18
C ASP A 37 3.20 3.92 14.17
N ASP A 38 3.29 2.61 14.43
CA ASP A 38 4.34 1.99 15.24
C ASP A 38 5.71 1.94 14.54
N ILE A 39 5.76 2.13 13.21
CA ILE A 39 7.02 2.15 12.47
C ILE A 39 7.77 3.46 12.73
N ILE A 40 9.01 3.39 13.20
CA ILE A 40 9.81 4.59 13.49
C ILE A 40 10.50 5.14 12.23
N HIS A 41 10.99 4.26 11.34
CA HIS A 41 11.76 4.66 10.17
C HIS A 41 10.88 5.09 8.99
N GLU A 42 11.06 6.32 8.50
CA GLU A 42 10.30 6.85 7.35
C GLU A 42 10.41 6.00 6.08
N ASN A 43 11.61 5.50 5.75
CA ASN A 43 11.77 4.61 4.58
C ASN A 43 10.96 3.31 4.74
N ARG A 44 10.79 2.83 5.97
CA ARG A 44 9.97 1.66 6.24
C ARG A 44 8.49 1.99 6.15
N LYS A 45 8.06 3.16 6.62
CA LYS A 45 6.70 3.69 6.40
C LYS A 45 6.37 3.79 4.90
N LEU A 46 7.31 4.34 4.10
CA LEU A 46 7.15 4.46 2.65
C LEU A 46 6.96 3.09 1.98
N THR A 47 7.85 2.14 2.27
CA THR A 47 7.77 0.79 1.68
C THR A 47 6.56 0.01 2.15
N TYR A 48 6.14 0.17 3.42
CA TYR A 48 4.92 -0.42 3.95
C TYR A 48 3.69 0.09 3.19
N LEU A 49 3.53 1.42 3.09
CA LEU A 49 2.39 2.03 2.44
C LEU A 49 2.33 1.70 0.94
N ALA A 50 3.48 1.76 0.25
CA ALA A 50 3.57 1.40 -1.17
C ALA A 50 3.24 -0.09 -1.40
N GLY A 51 3.75 -1.00 -0.56
CA GLY A 51 3.43 -2.42 -0.65
C GLY A 51 1.95 -2.70 -0.45
N ARG A 52 1.30 -2.04 0.53
CA ARG A 52 -0.15 -2.15 0.74
C ARG A 52 -0.96 -1.62 -0.44
N PHE A 53 -0.51 -0.53 -1.06
CA PHE A 53 -1.13 0.00 -2.28
C PHE A 53 -1.09 -1.04 -3.41
N ALA A 54 0.10 -1.56 -3.74
CA ALA A 54 0.27 -2.52 -4.83
C ALA A 54 -0.49 -3.84 -4.58
N ALA A 55 -0.48 -4.33 -3.34
CA ALA A 55 -1.20 -5.55 -2.98
C ALA A 55 -2.74 -5.39 -3.12
N LYS A 56 -3.28 -4.22 -2.79
CA LYS A 56 -4.73 -3.97 -2.93
C LYS A 56 -5.12 -3.76 -4.39
N GLU A 57 -4.32 -3.03 -5.16
CA GLU A 57 -4.50 -2.89 -6.62
C GLU A 57 -4.45 -4.26 -7.34
N SER A 58 -3.47 -5.11 -7.00
CA SER A 58 -3.37 -6.44 -7.60
C SER A 58 -4.57 -7.32 -7.25
N LEU A 59 -5.06 -7.25 -6.01
CA LEU A 59 -6.27 -7.93 -5.57
C LEU A 59 -7.50 -7.46 -6.35
N PHE A 60 -7.69 -6.14 -6.51
CA PHE A 60 -8.83 -5.61 -7.26
C PHE A 60 -8.80 -6.00 -8.74
N LYS A 61 -7.62 -6.16 -9.34
CA LYS A 61 -7.46 -6.67 -10.70
C LYS A 61 -7.87 -8.13 -10.86
N CYS A 62 -7.77 -8.95 -9.80
CA CYS A 62 -8.28 -10.34 -9.83
C CYS A 62 -9.81 -10.40 -9.90
N PHE A 63 -10.49 -9.40 -9.32
CA PHE A 63 -11.96 -9.36 -9.21
C PHE A 63 -12.63 -8.53 -10.31
N LYS A 64 -11.85 -7.95 -11.22
CA LYS A 64 -12.32 -7.08 -12.29
C LYS A 64 -12.74 -7.85 -13.54
#